data_AF-A0A7X2XMI7-F1
#
_entry.id   AF-A0A7X2XMI7-F1
#
_cell.length_a   1.000
_cell.length_b   1.000
_cell.length_c   1.000
_cell.angle_alpha   90.00
_cell.angle_beta   90.00
_cell.angle_gamma   90.00
#
_symmetry.space_group_name_H-M   'P 1'
#
loop_
_entity.id
_entity.type
_entity.pdbx_description
1 polymer ?
#
loop_
_entity_poly.entity_id
_entity_poly.type
_entity_poly.pdbx_seq_one_letter_code
_entity_poly.pdbx_strand_id
1 'polypeptide(L)'
;MANGQPRIDYGRVYNVAPAGASLADFLKIATTAYNTNKQTVGFSYDDSGVGDLSNRRAVLWDIPVADRPGFVAFFAQFYPG
;
A
#
# COMPACT_ATOMS: atom_id res chain seq x y z
N MET A 1 -1.45 20.52 -14.16
CA MET A 1 -1.09 19.09 -13.97
C MET A 1 -2.38 18.31 -13.92
N ALA A 2 -2.46 17.13 -14.55
CA ALA A 2 -3.61 16.25 -14.35
C ALA A 2 -3.70 15.86 -12.86
N ASN A 3 -4.91 15.62 -12.35
CA ASN A 3 -5.11 15.24 -10.96
C ASN A 3 -4.35 13.93 -10.64
N GLY A 4 -3.65 13.90 -9.51
CA GLY A 4 -2.95 12.69 -9.04
C GLY A 4 -1.52 12.49 -9.57
N GLN A 5 -0.99 13.40 -10.39
CA GLN A 5 0.40 13.37 -10.83
C GLN A 5 1.36 13.73 -9.68
N PRO A 6 2.41 12.94 -9.41
CA PRO A 6 3.38 13.27 -8.39
C PRO A 6 4.26 14.45 -8.84
N ARG A 7 4.80 15.21 -7.89
CA ARG A 7 5.73 16.33 -8.19
C ARG A 7 7.01 15.87 -8.88
N ILE A 8 7.50 14.68 -8.50
CA ILE A 8 8.66 13.98 -9.09
C ILE A 8 8.36 12.48 -9.07
N ASP A 9 9.04 11.70 -9.90
CA ASP A 9 8.94 10.24 -9.87
C ASP A 9 9.81 9.67 -8.74
N TYR A 10 9.17 9.11 -7.71
CA TYR A 10 9.83 8.57 -6.52
C TYR A 10 9.34 7.16 -6.18
N GLY A 11 10.21 6.36 -5.55
CA GLY A 11 9.83 5.04 -5.07
C GLY A 11 8.91 5.12 -3.85
N ARG A 12 7.71 4.53 -3.94
CA ARG A 12 6.75 4.50 -2.81
C ARG A 12 6.42 3.08 -2.37
N VAL A 13 6.51 2.84 -1.07
CA VAL A 13 5.96 1.64 -0.43
C VAL A 13 4.85 2.06 0.53
N TYR A 14 3.67 1.48 0.36
CA TYR A 14 2.50 1.71 1.20
C TYR A 14 2.12 0.41 1.91
N ASN A 15 2.14 0.43 3.24
CA ASN A 15 1.74 -0.69 4.08
C ASN A 15 0.26 -0.56 4.43
N VAL A 16 -0.56 -1.50 3.96
CA VAL A 16 -2.00 -1.54 4.23
C VAL A 16 -2.25 -2.44 5.42
N ALA A 17 -2.67 -1.86 6.53
CA ALA A 17 -3.13 -2.58 7.71
C ALA A 17 -4.56 -3.11 7.49
N PRO A 18 -4.91 -4.30 8.03
CA PRO A 18 -6.28 -4.80 8.01
C PRO A 18 -7.27 -3.81 8.64
N ALA A 19 -8.48 -3.72 8.10
CA ALA A 19 -9.53 -2.85 8.65
C ALA A 19 -9.87 -3.17 10.12
N GLY A 20 -9.72 -4.43 10.53
CA GLY A 20 -9.93 -4.89 11.90
C GLY A 20 -8.67 -4.91 12.77
N ALA A 21 -7.55 -4.34 12.32
CA ALA A 21 -6.31 -4.35 13.08
C ALA A 21 -6.48 -3.63 14.42
N SER A 22 -5.99 -4.26 15.49
CA SER A 22 -5.88 -3.58 16.78
C SER A 22 -4.84 -2.46 16.72
N LEU A 23 -4.87 -1.53 17.68
CA LEU A 23 -3.81 -0.52 17.79
C LEU A 23 -2.43 -1.16 17.96
N ALA A 24 -2.34 -2.27 18.69
CA ALA A 24 -1.09 -2.99 18.88
C ALA A 24 -0.55 -3.56 17.56
N ASP A 25 -1.43 -4.10 16.71
CA ASP A 25 -1.03 -4.63 15.40
C ASP A 25 -0.64 -3.50 14.45
N PHE A 26 -1.40 -2.41 14.44
CA PHE A 26 -1.04 -1.21 13.69
C PHE A 26 0.34 -0.66 14.09
N LEU A 27 0.66 -0.62 15.39
CA LEU A 27 1.96 -0.15 15.88
C LEU A 27 3.11 -1.08 15.46
N LYS A 28 2.88 -2.39 15.34
CA LYS A 28 3.89 -3.31 14.78
C LYS A 28 4.17 -2.98 13.31
N ILE A 29 3.12 -2.78 12.51
CA ILE A 29 3.24 -2.40 11.10
C ILE A 29 3.97 -1.06 10.96
N ALA A 30 3.56 -0.06 11.75
CA ALA A 30 4.18 1.27 11.76
C ALA A 30 5.65 1.20 12.16
N THR A 31 6.00 0.38 13.15
CA THR A 31 7.40 0.17 13.56
C THR A 31 8.23 -0.44 12.44
N THR A 32 7.72 -1.48 11.77
CA THR A 32 8.40 -2.11 10.62
C THR A 32 8.57 -1.12 9.46
N ALA A 33 7.52 -0.39 9.10
CA ALA A 33 7.54 0.61 8.04
C ALA A 33 8.54 1.74 8.35
N TYR A 34 8.56 2.21 9.60
CA TYR A 34 9.50 3.21 10.09
C TYR A 34 10.95 2.73 9.97
N ASN A 35 11.24 1.52 10.45
CA ASN A 35 12.60 0.96 10.46
C ASN A 35 13.11 0.57 9.07
N THR A 36 12.23 0.22 8.14
CA THR A 36 12.63 -0.18 6.78
C THR A 36 13.11 1.01 5.96
N ASN A 37 12.28 2.05 5.81
CA ASN A 37 12.67 3.29 5.13
C ASN A 37 11.64 4.41 5.34
N LYS A 38 11.08 4.55 6.55
CA LYS A 38 10.04 5.55 6.85
C LYS A 38 8.85 5.46 5.87
N GLN A 39 8.45 4.22 5.54
CA GLN A 39 7.42 3.94 4.55
C GLN A 39 6.03 4.42 5.03
N THR A 40 5.12 4.65 4.09
CA THR A 40 3.73 5.03 4.40
C THR A 40 2.97 3.85 4.99
N VAL A 41 2.06 4.14 5.92
CA VAL A 41 1.12 3.17 6.50
C VAL A 41 -0.28 3.75 6.48
N GLY A 42 -1.26 2.93 6.15
CA GLY A 42 -2.68 3.27 6.23
C GLY A 42 -3.56 2.03 6.06
N PHE A 43 -4.82 2.23 5.69
CA PHE A 43 -5.83 1.16 5.68
C PHE A 43 -6.53 0.98 4.32
N SER A 44 -6.25 1.85 3.35
CA SER A 44 -6.94 1.88 2.06
C SER A 44 -6.14 1.14 0.99
N TYR A 45 -6.77 0.13 0.39
CA TYR A 45 -6.20 -0.55 -0.78
C TYR A 45 -6.09 0.41 -1.98
N ASP A 46 -7.10 1.26 -2.17
CA ASP A 46 -7.12 2.27 -3.24
C ASP A 46 -5.97 3.28 -3.09
N ASP A 47 -5.77 3.82 -1.88
CA ASP A 47 -4.69 4.79 -1.63
C ASP A 47 -3.30 4.16 -1.83
N SER A 48 -3.18 2.85 -1.59
CA SER A 48 -1.93 2.14 -1.79
C SER A 48 -1.55 2.01 -3.27
N GLY A 49 -2.56 1.93 -4.15
CA GLY A 49 -2.40 1.81 -5.61
C GLY A 49 -2.36 3.15 -6.35
N VAL A 50 -2.94 4.22 -5.80
CA VAL A 50 -3.12 5.49 -6.53
C VAL A 50 -1.81 6.25 -6.79
N GLY A 51 -1.70 6.88 -7.95
CA GLY A 51 -0.62 7.83 -8.28
C GLY A 51 0.30 7.32 -9.39
N ASP A 52 0.65 8.20 -10.32
CA ASP A 52 1.43 7.89 -11.51
C ASP A 52 2.94 7.87 -11.22
N LEU A 53 3.39 6.83 -10.50
CA LEU A 53 4.79 6.59 -10.12
C LEU A 53 5.30 5.34 -10.85
N SER A 54 6.54 5.39 -11.35
CA SER A 54 7.14 4.24 -12.03
C SER A 54 7.52 3.09 -11.09
N ASN A 55 7.64 3.39 -9.79
CA ASN A 55 7.98 2.42 -8.76
C ASN A 55 7.08 2.61 -7.54
N ARG A 56 6.01 1.82 -7.48
CA ARG A 56 5.08 1.77 -6.34
C ARG A 56 4.84 0.33 -5.90
N ARG A 57 4.71 0.14 -4.60
CA ARG A 57 4.45 -1.18 -4.00
C ARG A 57 3.44 -1.06 -2.86
N ALA A 58 2.34 -1.82 -2.97
CA ALA A 58 1.44 -2.09 -1.86
C ALA A 58 1.92 -3.32 -1.09
N VAL A 59 2.01 -3.23 0.24
CA VAL A 59 2.28 -4.34 1.15
C VAL A 59 1.03 -4.56 1.98
N LEU A 60 0.29 -5.63 1.69
CA LEU A 60 -0.95 -5.93 2.39
C LEU A 60 -0.66 -6.87 3.57
N TRP A 61 -0.96 -6.42 4.78
CA TRP A 61 -0.71 -7.17 6.00
C TRP A 61 -1.87 -8.10 6.32
N ASP A 62 -1.55 -9.29 6.83
CA ASP A 62 -2.50 -10.30 7.34
C ASP A 62 -3.65 -10.68 6.40
N ILE A 63 -3.38 -10.66 5.08
CA ILE A 63 -4.34 -11.13 4.07
C ILE A 63 -4.34 -12.66 3.98
N PRO A 64 -5.52 -13.32 4.05
CA PRO A 64 -5.64 -14.76 3.84
C PRO A 64 -5.04 -15.19 2.50
N VAL A 65 -4.33 -16.33 2.49
CA VAL A 65 -3.65 -16.83 1.27
C VAL A 65 -4.62 -17.02 0.12
N ALA A 66 -5.84 -17.48 0.41
CA ALA A 66 -6.91 -17.70 -0.57
C ALA A 66 -7.34 -16.41 -1.28
N ASP A 67 -7.21 -15.25 -0.63
CA ASP A 67 -7.69 -13.97 -1.16
C ASP A 67 -6.62 -13.23 -1.97
N ARG A 68 -5.35 -13.62 -1.84
CA ARG A 68 -4.21 -12.97 -2.53
C ARG A 68 -4.39 -12.86 -4.05
N PRO A 69 -4.88 -13.88 -4.78
CA PRO A 69 -5.11 -13.75 -6.22
C PRO A 69 -6.11 -12.64 -6.56
N GLY A 70 -7.13 -12.45 -5.72
CA GLY A 70 -8.13 -11.38 -5.91
C GLY A 70 -7.51 -9.99 -5.77
N PHE A 71 -6.63 -9.78 -4.79
CA PHE A 71 -5.92 -8.50 -4.66
C PHE A 71 -4.95 -8.23 -5.81
N VAL A 72 -4.22 -9.25 -6.28
CA VAL A 72 -3.36 -9.11 -7.46
C VAL A 72 -4.19 -8.68 -8.68
N ALA A 73 -5.33 -9.33 -8.91
CA ALA A 73 -6.23 -8.97 -10.00
C ALA A 73 -6.81 -7.55 -9.84
N PHE A 74 -7.19 -7.16 -8.62
CA PHE A 74 -7.69 -5.82 -8.31
C PHE A 74 -6.66 -4.73 -8.67
N PHE A 75 -5.40 -4.86 -8.21
CA PHE A 75 -4.37 -3.87 -8.54
C PHE A 75 -4.05 -3.85 -10.03
N ALA A 76 -3.99 -5.00 -10.69
CA ALA A 76 -3.78 -5.06 -12.13
C ALA A 76 -4.90 -4.38 -12.93
N GLN A 77 -6.15 -4.47 -12.47
CA GLN A 77 -7.31 -3.88 -13.15
C GLN A 77 -7.42 -2.37 -12.92
N PHE A 78 -7.29 -1.92 -11.66
CA PHE A 78 -7.63 -0.54 -11.28
C PHE A 78 -6.42 0.37 -11.13
N TYR A 79 -5.24 -0.19 -10.89
CA TYR A 79 -3.99 0.54 -10.66
C TYR A 79 -2.84 -0.03 -11.51
N PRO A 80 -3.00 -0.13 -12.85
CA PRO A 80 -1.98 -0.72 -13.72
C PRO A 80 -0.71 0.14 -13.78
N GLY A 81 0.45 -0.53 -13.73
CA GLY A 81 1.79 0.07 -13.62
C GLY A 81 2.40 -0.12 -12.24
#